data_AF-A0A118DT20-F1
#
_entry.id   AF-A0A118DT20-F1
#
_cell.length_a   1.000
_cell.length_b   1.000
_cell.length_c   1.000
_cell.angle_alpha   90.00
_cell.angle_beta   90.00
_cell.angle_gamma   90.00
#
_symmetry.space_group_name_H-M   'P 1'
#
loop_
_entity.id
_entity.type
_entity.pdbx_description
1 polymer ?
#
loop_
_entity_poly.entity_id
_entity_poly.type
_entity_poly.pdbx_seq_one_letter_code
_entity_poly.pdbx_strand_id
1 'polypeptide(L)'
;MNKTAIAAVVEDQKHALLSPSSAYTWIECAASTAAQIGQPDASSEYADEGTAAHELAKWCLERHEAAEQYIGAVIPVGTVTRRDEETGEMITEPRRTFEVDEEMAEHVQLYVDGVRERVEALRLAGADVTLLVEQRLSIEHITGEHGARGTSDCVIIAVWPDGRAEIEVRDLKYGRGVEVSAERNYQAMLYAAAALEEHSAFVDFERVNIVIHQPRINERPSEWSTAPADLLAWIDGTAKPAAERARWLLRNVEERPREFKLATGDFNPGEKQCKFCKAKAVCPALATHVEATIGAEFEVVAEASAYGVQSEFIGRNVELLSNDRLGLIYETLDLIDDWVKAVRGRIEHELLNARAVPGVKLVAGRRGARQWRDEVDAERLMKSMRLKQDQMYNFKLISPTQADKLLSKESPRRWKKVEALIVQRDGRPSVAPESDSRPALVIKPPEDDFEVVSADDGSDLA
;
A
#
# COMPACT_ATOMS: atom_id res chain seq x y z
N MET A 1 -22.06 -7.36 26.99
CA MET A 1 -22.34 -8.35 25.92
C MET A 1 -21.93 -7.70 24.61
N ASN A 2 -20.64 -7.72 24.27
CA ASN A 2 -20.19 -7.30 22.95
C ASN A 2 -20.56 -8.42 21.98
N LYS A 3 -21.63 -8.23 21.21
CA LYS A 3 -21.74 -8.97 19.95
C LYS A 3 -20.62 -8.43 19.09
N THR A 4 -19.56 -9.21 18.89
CA THR A 4 -18.55 -8.96 17.85
C THR A 4 -19.30 -8.84 16.54
N ALA A 5 -19.58 -7.60 16.13
CA ALA A 5 -20.22 -7.33 14.85
C ALA A 5 -19.16 -7.57 13.79
N ILE A 6 -19.36 -8.61 12.98
CA ILE A 6 -18.55 -8.85 11.79
C ILE A 6 -19.16 -7.99 10.70
N ALA A 7 -18.38 -7.06 10.16
CA ALA A 7 -18.83 -6.23 9.06
C ALA A 7 -18.93 -7.03 7.76
N ALA A 8 -19.59 -6.44 6.75
CA ALA A 8 -19.52 -6.97 5.39
C ALA A 8 -18.07 -6.97 4.90
N VAL A 9 -17.75 -7.89 4.00
CA VAL A 9 -16.41 -7.97 3.40
C VAL A 9 -16.14 -6.72 2.58
N VAL A 10 -15.02 -6.05 2.86
CA VAL A 10 -14.50 -4.97 2.02
C VAL A 10 -13.88 -5.62 0.78
N GLU A 11 -14.62 -5.60 -0.32
CA GLU A 11 -14.19 -6.18 -1.59
C GLU A 11 -13.02 -5.41 -2.21
N ASP A 12 -12.19 -6.12 -2.99
CA ASP A 12 -11.15 -5.48 -3.79
C ASP A 12 -11.79 -4.60 -4.85
N GLN A 13 -11.42 -3.32 -4.88
CA GLN A 13 -11.87 -2.45 -5.94
C GLN A 13 -11.05 -2.72 -7.22
N LYS A 14 -11.75 -2.92 -8.34
CA LYS A 14 -11.10 -2.94 -9.65
C LYS A 14 -10.53 -1.55 -9.92
N HIS A 15 -9.22 -1.39 -9.73
CA HIS A 15 -8.52 -0.15 -10.00
C HIS A 15 -8.28 0.03 -11.51
N ALA A 16 -8.22 1.28 -11.96
CA ALA A 16 -7.68 1.61 -13.29
C ALA A 16 -6.24 1.12 -13.42
N LEU A 17 -5.78 0.83 -14.64
CA LEU A 17 -4.41 0.40 -14.86
C LEU A 17 -3.43 1.50 -14.45
N LEU A 18 -3.75 2.75 -14.80
CA LEU A 18 -3.01 3.95 -14.39
C LEU A 18 -3.65 4.55 -13.13
N SER A 19 -3.79 3.75 -12.08
CA SER A 19 -4.42 4.20 -10.83
C SER A 19 -3.62 5.33 -10.16
N PRO A 20 -4.28 6.26 -9.43
CA PRO A 20 -3.59 7.31 -8.68
C PRO A 20 -2.61 6.78 -7.63
N SER A 21 -2.91 5.65 -6.98
CA SER A 21 -2.01 5.05 -5.97
C SER A 21 -0.70 4.52 -6.57
N SER A 22 -0.71 4.16 -7.87
CA SER A 22 0.49 3.79 -8.64
C SER A 22 1.08 4.95 -9.46
N ALA A 23 0.65 6.20 -9.24
CA ALA A 23 1.01 7.34 -10.09
C ALA A 23 2.51 7.56 -10.27
N TYR A 24 3.31 7.45 -9.21
CA TYR A 24 4.76 7.55 -9.33
C TYR A 24 5.35 6.50 -10.28
N THR A 25 4.75 5.32 -10.37
CA THR A 25 5.25 4.24 -11.22
C THR A 25 5.01 4.56 -12.69
N TRP A 26 3.77 4.90 -13.09
CA TRP A 26 3.46 5.13 -14.51
C TRP A 26 3.77 6.54 -15.01
N ILE A 27 3.79 7.56 -14.14
CA ILE A 27 4.19 8.93 -14.54
C ILE A 27 5.69 9.00 -14.77
N GLU A 28 6.50 8.49 -13.84
CA GLU A 28 7.95 8.58 -13.93
C GLU A 28 8.54 7.55 -14.90
N CYS A 29 7.93 6.37 -15.02
CA CYS A 29 8.44 5.25 -15.81
C CYS A 29 7.32 4.62 -16.64
N ALA A 30 7.09 5.14 -17.85
CA ALA A 30 5.99 4.68 -18.70
C ALA A 30 6.05 3.17 -19.02
N ALA A 31 7.25 2.61 -19.22
CA ALA A 31 7.46 1.18 -19.46
C ALA A 31 6.99 0.28 -18.31
N SER A 32 6.93 0.81 -17.08
CA SER A 32 6.50 0.04 -15.91
C SER A 32 5.10 -0.53 -16.06
N THR A 33 4.20 0.18 -16.76
CA THR A 33 2.82 -0.25 -16.98
C THR A 33 2.77 -1.58 -17.74
N ALA A 34 3.51 -1.66 -18.85
CA ALA A 34 3.62 -2.89 -19.64
C ALA A 34 4.44 -3.97 -18.91
N ALA A 35 5.55 -3.58 -18.27
CA ALA A 35 6.45 -4.52 -17.59
C ALA A 35 5.81 -5.24 -16.39
N GLN A 36 4.80 -4.63 -15.76
CA GLN A 36 4.11 -5.21 -14.61
C GLN A 36 3.01 -6.21 -14.99
N ILE A 37 2.67 -6.35 -16.27
CA ILE A 37 1.67 -7.32 -16.71
C ILE A 37 2.20 -8.74 -16.51
N GLY A 38 1.33 -9.59 -15.95
CA GLY A 38 1.66 -10.98 -15.63
C GLY A 38 2.64 -11.13 -14.45
N GLN A 39 3.09 -10.03 -13.84
CA GLN A 39 3.90 -10.10 -12.62
C GLN A 39 3.03 -10.48 -11.43
N PRO A 40 3.54 -11.27 -10.48
CA PRO A 40 2.79 -11.64 -9.28
C PRO A 40 2.28 -10.40 -8.54
N ASP A 41 0.97 -10.35 -8.31
CA ASP A 41 0.29 -9.31 -7.55
C ASP A 41 -0.37 -9.94 -6.33
N ALA A 42 0.31 -9.83 -5.19
CA ALA A 42 -0.21 -10.35 -3.92
C ALA A 42 -0.36 -9.20 -2.94
N SER A 43 -1.57 -9.04 -2.40
CA SER A 43 -1.77 -8.08 -1.32
C SER A 43 -0.98 -8.49 -0.07
N SER A 44 -0.29 -7.52 0.52
CA SER A 44 0.41 -7.69 1.78
C SER A 44 -0.53 -7.51 2.97
N GLU A 45 -0.17 -8.07 4.13
CA GLU A 45 -0.94 -7.85 5.36
C GLU A 45 -1.03 -6.36 5.70
N TYR A 46 0.04 -5.60 5.46
CA TYR A 46 0.06 -4.15 5.67
C TYR A 46 -0.88 -3.37 4.73
N ALA A 47 -1.04 -3.84 3.48
CA ALA A 47 -1.97 -3.22 2.54
C ALA A 47 -3.42 -3.47 2.98
N ASP A 48 -3.72 -4.70 3.41
CA ASP A 48 -5.07 -5.06 3.88
C ASP A 48 -5.41 -4.43 5.23
N GLU A 49 -4.43 -4.28 6.14
CA GLU A 49 -4.59 -3.53 7.39
C GLU A 49 -4.93 -2.06 7.08
N GLY A 50 -4.28 -1.49 6.06
CA GLY A 50 -4.61 -0.16 5.55
C GLY A 50 -6.05 -0.08 5.03
N THR A 51 -6.49 -1.04 4.20
CA THR A 51 -7.88 -1.08 3.72
C THR A 51 -8.89 -1.14 4.87
N ALA A 52 -8.62 -1.95 5.90
CA ALA A 52 -9.47 -1.99 7.09
C ALA A 52 -9.52 -0.64 7.83
N ALA A 53 -8.39 0.05 7.95
CA ALA A 53 -8.33 1.38 8.57
C ALA A 53 -9.11 2.45 7.79
N HIS A 54 -9.07 2.42 6.45
CA HIS A 54 -9.89 3.32 5.62
C HIS A 54 -11.39 3.03 5.77
N GLU A 55 -11.79 1.75 5.79
CA GLU A 55 -13.19 1.39 6.01
C GLU A 55 -13.68 1.83 7.40
N LEU A 56 -12.85 1.69 8.45
CA LEU A 56 -13.17 2.23 9.77
C LEU A 56 -13.31 3.76 9.74
N ALA A 57 -12.38 4.46 9.07
CA ALA A 57 -12.44 5.92 8.94
C ALA A 57 -13.73 6.37 8.23
N LYS A 58 -14.11 5.68 7.17
CA LYS A 58 -15.38 5.89 6.46
C LYS A 58 -16.58 5.75 7.39
N TRP A 59 -16.68 4.66 8.15
CA TRP A 59 -17.77 4.46 9.12
C TRP A 59 -17.88 5.61 10.10
N CYS A 60 -16.74 6.02 10.67
CA CYS A 60 -16.68 7.13 11.62
C CYS A 60 -17.14 8.44 10.98
N LEU A 61 -16.71 8.76 9.76
CA LEU A 61 -17.07 10.00 9.08
C LEU A 61 -18.55 10.02 8.65
N GLU A 62 -19.06 8.93 8.06
CA GLU A 62 -20.45 8.83 7.59
C GLU A 62 -21.47 8.80 8.74
N ARG A 63 -21.15 8.11 9.85
CA ARG A 63 -22.07 7.92 10.98
C ARG A 63 -21.88 8.94 12.09
N HIS A 64 -20.89 9.83 11.97
CA HIS A 64 -20.51 10.80 12.99
C HIS A 64 -20.15 10.16 14.35
N GLU A 65 -19.56 8.96 14.33
CA GLU A 65 -19.18 8.20 15.53
C GLU A 65 -17.66 8.22 15.76
N ALA A 66 -17.22 7.91 16.98
CA ALA A 66 -15.81 7.79 17.30
C ALA A 66 -15.31 6.37 17.03
N ALA A 67 -14.05 6.23 16.59
CA ALA A 67 -13.44 4.94 16.27
C ALA A 67 -13.38 4.00 17.48
N GLU A 68 -13.29 4.54 18.70
CA GLU A 68 -13.34 3.78 19.96
C GLU A 68 -14.63 2.94 20.12
N GLN A 69 -15.73 3.38 19.51
CA GLN A 69 -17.02 2.67 19.58
C GLN A 69 -17.01 1.36 18.79
N TYR A 70 -16.05 1.23 17.88
CA TYR A 70 -15.86 0.05 17.04
C TYR A 70 -14.82 -0.91 17.61
N ILE A 71 -14.23 -0.65 18.79
CA ILE A 71 -13.26 -1.58 19.39
C ILE A 71 -13.89 -2.97 19.59
N GLY A 72 -13.21 -3.98 19.05
CA GLY A 72 -13.67 -5.37 19.00
C GLY A 72 -14.58 -5.71 17.82
N ALA A 73 -14.89 -4.76 16.93
CA ALA A 73 -15.48 -5.06 15.63
C ALA A 73 -14.45 -5.76 14.73
N VAL A 74 -14.93 -6.58 13.79
CA VAL A 74 -14.06 -7.29 12.84
C VAL A 74 -14.36 -6.81 11.42
N ILE A 75 -13.32 -6.34 10.74
CA ILE A 75 -13.36 -5.88 9.35
C ILE A 75 -12.74 -6.96 8.45
N PRO A 76 -13.56 -7.70 7.68
CA PRO A 76 -13.05 -8.62 6.67
C PRO A 76 -12.60 -7.85 5.42
N VAL A 77 -11.44 -8.20 4.87
CA VAL A 77 -10.83 -7.51 3.73
C VAL A 77 -10.47 -8.52 2.63
N GLY A 78 -10.87 -8.19 1.40
CA GLY A 78 -10.64 -8.97 0.20
C GLY A 78 -11.35 -10.31 0.24
N THR A 79 -11.34 -11.04 -0.88
CA THR A 79 -11.88 -12.40 -0.95
C THR A 79 -10.83 -13.37 -1.48
N VAL A 80 -10.90 -14.61 -1.00
CA VAL A 80 -10.17 -15.75 -1.57
C VAL A 80 -11.20 -16.83 -1.86
N THR A 81 -11.16 -17.34 -3.09
CA THR A 81 -11.96 -18.50 -3.45
C THR A 81 -11.04 -19.72 -3.48
N ARG A 82 -11.41 -20.75 -2.73
CA ARG A 82 -10.70 -22.03 -2.72
C ARG A 82 -11.68 -23.18 -2.74
N ARG A 83 -11.20 -24.35 -3.17
CA ARG A 83 -11.95 -25.60 -3.05
C ARG A 83 -11.86 -26.09 -1.61
N ASP A 84 -13.00 -26.38 -1.00
CA ASP A 84 -13.09 -27.03 0.29
C ASP A 84 -12.51 -28.44 0.18
N GLU A 85 -11.65 -28.82 1.12
CA GLU A 85 -10.97 -30.12 1.12
C GLU A 85 -11.90 -31.27 1.54
N GLU A 86 -12.96 -30.99 2.31
CA GLU A 86 -13.91 -32.00 2.81
C GLU A 86 -15.10 -32.17 1.87
N THR A 87 -15.66 -31.08 1.35
CA THR A 87 -16.86 -31.10 0.50
C THR A 87 -16.56 -31.05 -0.99
N GLY A 88 -15.36 -30.59 -1.38
CA GLY A 88 -14.98 -30.39 -2.77
C GLY A 88 -15.67 -29.19 -3.44
N GLU A 89 -16.49 -28.43 -2.71
CA GLU A 89 -17.20 -27.26 -3.19
C GLU A 89 -16.31 -26.02 -3.20
N MET A 90 -16.63 -25.03 -4.03
CA MET A 90 -15.92 -23.75 -4.02
C MET A 90 -16.47 -22.86 -2.91
N ILE A 91 -15.61 -22.42 -2.00
CA ILE A 91 -15.93 -21.50 -0.92
C ILE A 91 -15.22 -20.18 -1.16
N THR A 92 -15.95 -19.08 -0.98
CA THR A 92 -15.40 -17.73 -0.97
C THR A 92 -15.42 -17.20 0.46
N GLU A 93 -14.25 -16.86 0.98
CA GLU A 93 -14.08 -16.32 2.33
C GLU A 93 -13.22 -15.05 2.32
N PRO A 94 -13.23 -14.24 3.39
CA PRO A 94 -12.35 -13.08 3.48
C PRO A 94 -10.88 -13.47 3.35
N ARG A 95 -10.10 -12.69 2.59
CA ARG A 95 -8.65 -12.93 2.49
C ARG A 95 -7.98 -12.78 3.85
N ARG A 96 -8.35 -11.73 4.58
CA ARG A 96 -7.89 -11.41 5.93
C ARG A 96 -9.03 -10.79 6.73
N THR A 97 -8.91 -10.83 8.04
CA THR A 97 -9.83 -10.18 8.97
C THR A 97 -9.02 -9.37 9.98
N PHE A 98 -9.41 -8.13 10.22
CA PHE A 98 -8.76 -7.24 11.16
C PHE A 98 -9.73 -6.89 12.28
N GLU A 99 -9.36 -7.19 13.52
CA GLU A 99 -10.07 -6.68 14.69
C GLU A 99 -9.69 -5.21 14.87
N VAL A 100 -10.68 -4.34 15.08
CA VAL A 100 -10.45 -2.96 15.49
C VAL A 100 -9.97 -3.01 16.94
N ASP A 101 -8.68 -2.88 17.14
CA ASP A 101 -8.08 -2.74 18.46
C ASP A 101 -7.90 -1.27 18.85
N GLU A 102 -7.39 -1.04 20.06
CA GLU A 102 -7.14 0.30 20.59
C GLU A 102 -6.14 1.08 19.71
N GLU A 103 -5.10 0.42 19.18
CA GLU A 103 -4.11 1.08 18.31
C GLU A 103 -4.75 1.56 17.01
N MET A 104 -5.54 0.72 16.34
CA MET A 104 -6.23 1.10 15.11
C MET A 104 -7.24 2.22 15.36
N ALA A 105 -8.03 2.11 16.43
CA ALA A 105 -9.00 3.13 16.80
C ALA A 105 -8.34 4.48 17.07
N GLU A 106 -7.26 4.52 17.85
CA GLU A 106 -6.53 5.76 18.16
C GLU A 106 -5.97 6.43 16.89
N HIS A 107 -5.30 5.67 16.03
CA HIS A 107 -4.71 6.24 14.80
C HIS A 107 -5.76 6.69 13.79
N VAL A 108 -6.83 5.92 13.60
CA VAL A 108 -7.93 6.32 12.71
C VAL A 108 -8.67 7.55 13.28
N GLN A 109 -8.82 7.65 14.61
CA GLN A 109 -9.44 8.80 15.25
C GLN A 109 -8.68 10.11 14.95
N LEU A 110 -7.35 10.10 14.91
CA LEU A 110 -6.56 11.28 14.54
C LEU A 110 -6.90 11.81 13.13
N TYR A 111 -7.13 10.93 12.17
CA TYR A 111 -7.58 11.32 10.83
C TYR A 111 -9.01 11.89 10.86
N VAL A 112 -9.92 11.17 11.52
CA VAL A 112 -11.34 11.56 11.63
C VAL A 112 -11.48 12.93 12.30
N ASP A 113 -10.74 13.17 13.38
CA ASP A 113 -10.70 14.45 14.08
C ASP A 113 -10.15 15.54 13.18
N GLY A 114 -9.03 15.30 12.49
CA GLY A 114 -8.47 16.28 11.57
C GLY A 114 -9.41 16.67 10.42
N VAL A 115 -10.24 15.76 9.93
CA VAL A 115 -11.30 16.06 8.93
C VAL A 115 -12.41 16.89 9.57
N ARG A 116 -12.94 16.46 10.72
CA ARG A 116 -14.05 17.14 11.42
C ARG A 116 -13.67 18.55 11.87
N GLU A 117 -12.51 18.70 12.50
CA GLU A 117 -11.96 19.99 12.95
C GLU A 117 -11.82 20.96 11.78
N ARG A 118 -11.35 20.48 10.61
CA ARG A 118 -11.26 21.32 9.41
C ARG A 118 -12.63 21.79 8.93
N VAL A 119 -13.60 20.89 8.85
CA VAL A 119 -14.97 21.22 8.43
C VAL A 119 -15.58 22.26 9.37
N GLU A 120 -15.46 22.06 10.68
CA GLU A 120 -15.96 23.01 11.69
C GLU A 120 -15.24 24.36 11.63
N ALA A 121 -13.92 24.36 11.43
CA ALA A 121 -13.14 25.59 11.27
C ALA A 121 -13.59 26.40 10.03
N LEU A 122 -13.86 25.73 8.92
CA LEU A 122 -14.37 26.37 7.69
C LEU A 122 -15.77 26.97 7.89
N ARG A 123 -16.67 26.22 8.54
CA ARG A 123 -18.01 26.70 8.90
C ARG A 123 -17.96 27.91 9.83
N LEU A 124 -17.10 27.86 10.85
CA LEU A 124 -16.89 28.99 11.78
C LEU A 124 -16.34 30.22 11.07
N ALA A 125 -15.52 30.01 10.03
CA ALA A 125 -15.03 31.06 9.14
C ALA A 125 -16.07 31.55 8.12
N GLY A 126 -17.32 31.08 8.20
CA GLY A 126 -18.45 31.54 7.40
C GLY A 126 -18.61 30.87 6.03
N ALA A 127 -17.92 29.76 5.77
CA ALA A 127 -18.12 28.98 4.54
C ALA A 127 -19.35 28.07 4.65
N ASP A 128 -20.06 27.89 3.54
CA ASP A 128 -20.86 26.69 3.32
C ASP A 128 -19.92 25.53 2.94
N VAL A 129 -20.05 24.39 3.61
CA VAL A 129 -19.08 23.29 3.54
C VAL A 129 -19.75 21.98 3.16
N THR A 130 -19.33 21.43 2.02
CA THR A 130 -19.69 20.09 1.58
C THR A 130 -18.55 19.12 1.89
N LEU A 131 -18.85 18.04 2.61
CA LEU A 131 -17.93 16.94 2.89
C LEU A 131 -18.37 15.71 2.08
N LEU A 132 -17.47 15.19 1.25
CA LEU A 132 -17.65 13.97 0.46
C LEU A 132 -16.66 12.92 0.96
N VAL A 133 -17.15 11.77 1.41
CA VAL A 133 -16.36 10.67 1.98
C VAL A 133 -16.33 9.52 0.98
N GLU A 134 -15.16 8.91 0.78
CA GLU A 134 -14.96 7.81 -0.18
C GLU A 134 -15.48 8.15 -1.58
N GLN A 135 -15.17 9.37 -2.04
CA GLN A 135 -15.67 9.90 -3.30
C GLN A 135 -15.02 9.17 -4.48
N ARG A 136 -15.84 8.50 -5.29
CA ARG A 136 -15.39 7.79 -6.49
C ARG A 136 -15.32 8.74 -7.68
N LEU A 137 -14.13 9.25 -7.95
CA LEU A 137 -13.85 10.28 -8.94
C LEU A 137 -13.48 9.71 -10.32
N SER A 138 -13.94 10.36 -11.39
CA SER A 138 -13.49 10.08 -12.75
C SER A 138 -12.06 10.56 -13.00
N ILE A 139 -11.17 9.64 -13.40
CA ILE A 139 -9.80 9.97 -13.83
C ILE A 139 -9.59 9.74 -15.33
N GLU A 140 -10.64 9.39 -16.06
CA GLU A 140 -10.60 9.11 -17.50
C GLU A 140 -10.06 10.30 -18.30
N HIS A 141 -10.39 11.53 -17.92
CA HIS A 141 -9.85 12.73 -18.58
C HIS A 141 -8.32 12.88 -18.43
N ILE A 142 -7.71 12.21 -17.44
CA ILE A 142 -6.27 12.22 -17.19
C ILE A 142 -5.60 11.02 -17.85
N THR A 143 -6.11 9.81 -17.58
CA THR A 143 -5.47 8.56 -18.01
C THR A 143 -5.86 8.18 -19.44
N GLY A 144 -7.00 8.69 -19.90
CA GLY A 144 -7.68 8.31 -21.15
C GLY A 144 -8.22 6.87 -21.14
N GLU A 145 -8.16 6.16 -20.01
CA GLU A 145 -8.74 4.83 -19.85
C GLU A 145 -10.26 4.95 -19.66
N HIS A 146 -11.02 4.32 -20.56
CA HIS A 146 -12.47 4.40 -20.52
C HIS A 146 -13.05 3.83 -19.22
N GLY A 147 -13.87 4.62 -18.53
CA GLY A 147 -14.46 4.24 -17.25
C GLY A 147 -13.47 4.21 -16.08
N ALA A 148 -12.25 4.74 -16.24
CA ALA A 148 -11.29 4.79 -15.15
C ALA A 148 -11.77 5.68 -14.02
N ARG A 149 -11.70 5.12 -12.81
CA ARG A 149 -12.13 5.74 -11.57
C ARG A 149 -11.04 5.53 -10.51
N GLY A 150 -10.90 6.50 -9.62
CA GLY A 150 -10.18 6.36 -8.37
C GLY A 150 -11.09 6.76 -7.20
N THR A 151 -10.72 6.39 -5.99
CA THR A 151 -11.49 6.72 -4.78
C THR A 151 -10.63 7.62 -3.90
N SER A 152 -11.11 8.83 -3.66
CA SER A 152 -10.50 9.76 -2.71
C SER A 152 -11.16 9.58 -1.35
N ASP A 153 -10.37 9.43 -0.29
CA ASP A 153 -10.89 9.16 1.06
C ASP A 153 -11.82 10.29 1.53
N CYS A 154 -11.44 11.55 1.26
CA CYS A 154 -12.22 12.71 1.64
C CYS A 154 -11.96 13.90 0.70
N VAL A 155 -13.04 14.51 0.21
CA VAL A 155 -13.04 15.81 -0.49
C VAL A 155 -13.88 16.80 0.30
N ILE A 156 -13.32 17.98 0.57
CA ILE A 156 -14.01 19.10 1.22
C ILE A 156 -14.11 20.25 0.23
N ILE A 157 -15.32 20.76 0.03
CA ILE A 157 -15.59 21.96 -0.76
C ILE A 157 -16.10 23.03 0.18
N ALA A 158 -15.46 24.20 0.17
CA ALA A 158 -15.85 25.35 0.97
C ALA A 158 -16.14 26.53 0.05
N VAL A 159 -17.34 27.12 0.18
CA VAL A 159 -17.76 28.30 -0.60
C VAL A 159 -18.21 29.39 0.36
N TRP A 160 -17.65 30.59 0.23
CA TRP A 160 -17.99 31.72 1.08
C TRP A 160 -19.04 32.63 0.42
N PRO A 161 -19.79 33.42 1.21
CA PRO A 161 -20.80 34.34 0.68
C PRO A 161 -20.26 35.42 -0.28
N ASP A 162 -18.96 35.70 -0.21
CA ASP A 162 -18.26 36.65 -1.09
C ASP A 162 -17.86 36.04 -2.45
N GLY A 163 -18.15 34.76 -2.67
CA GLY A 163 -17.86 34.04 -3.91
C GLY A 163 -16.52 33.30 -3.90
N ARG A 164 -15.66 33.49 -2.89
CA ARG A 164 -14.42 32.74 -2.75
C ARG A 164 -14.72 31.26 -2.52
N ALA A 165 -13.96 30.36 -3.13
CA ALA A 165 -14.10 28.94 -2.92
C ALA A 165 -12.76 28.19 -2.87
N GLU A 166 -12.72 27.13 -2.06
CA GLU A 166 -11.57 26.23 -1.92
C GLU A 166 -12.02 24.77 -2.06
N ILE A 167 -11.20 23.95 -2.70
CA ILE A 167 -11.37 22.50 -2.75
C ILE A 167 -10.18 21.83 -2.07
N GLU A 168 -10.45 20.80 -1.28
CA GLU A 168 -9.45 20.16 -0.45
C GLU A 168 -9.58 18.63 -0.53
N VAL A 169 -8.47 17.96 -0.85
CA VAL A 169 -8.38 16.50 -0.82
C VAL A 169 -7.60 16.08 0.43
N ARG A 170 -8.19 15.19 1.23
CA ARG A 170 -7.54 14.61 2.41
C ARG A 170 -7.41 13.10 2.23
N ASP A 171 -6.17 12.62 2.20
CA ASP A 171 -5.85 11.20 2.00
C ASP A 171 -5.21 10.62 3.27
N LEU A 172 -5.72 9.47 3.70
CA LEU A 172 -5.23 8.70 4.82
C LEU A 172 -4.13 7.75 4.33
N LYS A 173 -2.98 7.79 5.00
CA LYS A 173 -1.89 6.83 4.85
C LYS A 173 -1.73 6.07 6.15
N TYR A 174 -2.22 4.84 6.19
CA TYR A 174 -2.12 4.01 7.38
C TYR A 174 -0.77 3.28 7.52
N GLY A 175 0.03 3.19 6.45
CA GLY A 175 1.35 2.54 6.50
C GLY A 175 2.34 3.30 7.39
N ARG A 176 3.23 2.57 8.10
CA ARG A 176 4.24 3.15 9.02
C ARG A 176 5.68 3.15 8.50
N GLY A 177 5.93 2.53 7.35
CA GLY A 177 7.27 2.25 6.83
C GLY A 177 7.87 3.33 5.92
N VAL A 178 7.06 4.23 5.37
CA VAL A 178 7.49 5.30 4.46
C VAL A 178 6.71 6.55 4.79
N GLU A 179 7.41 7.64 5.10
CA GLU A 179 6.76 8.94 5.27
C GLU A 179 6.24 9.45 3.92
N VAL A 180 5.00 9.94 3.91
CA VAL A 180 4.33 10.47 2.71
C VAL A 180 4.07 11.96 2.89
N SER A 181 4.66 12.78 2.03
CA SER A 181 4.45 14.23 2.01
C SER A 181 3.29 14.61 1.08
N ALA A 182 2.58 15.68 1.43
CA ALA A 182 1.55 16.32 0.61
C ALA A 182 2.13 17.14 -0.55
N GLU A 183 3.33 17.70 -0.38
CA GLU A 183 3.93 18.56 -1.38
C GLU A 183 4.20 17.79 -2.68
N ARG A 184 3.53 18.22 -3.76
CA ARG A 184 3.60 17.60 -5.08
C ARG A 184 3.40 16.08 -5.05
N ASN A 185 2.45 15.63 -4.23
CA ASN A 185 2.08 14.22 -4.14
C ASN A 185 1.24 13.80 -5.36
N TYR A 186 1.77 12.91 -6.21
CA TYR A 186 1.12 12.57 -7.49
C TYR A 186 -0.26 11.96 -7.31
N GLN A 187 -0.43 11.07 -6.33
CA GLN A 187 -1.73 10.46 -6.06
C GLN A 187 -2.77 11.51 -5.68
N ALA A 188 -2.45 12.37 -4.70
CA ALA A 188 -3.39 13.38 -4.23
C ALA A 188 -3.62 14.51 -5.25
N MET A 189 -2.61 14.85 -6.07
CA MET A 189 -2.77 15.80 -7.18
C MET A 189 -3.74 15.28 -8.24
N LEU A 190 -3.69 13.98 -8.56
CA LEU A 190 -4.64 13.37 -9.50
C LEU A 190 -6.07 13.38 -8.93
N TYR A 191 -6.24 13.09 -7.65
CA TYR A 191 -7.55 13.20 -6.99
C TYR A 191 -8.05 14.64 -6.96
N ALA A 192 -7.19 15.61 -6.66
CA ALA A 192 -7.58 17.01 -6.65
C ALA A 192 -7.98 17.51 -8.05
N ALA A 193 -7.27 17.09 -9.10
CA ALA A 193 -7.64 17.40 -10.48
C ALA A 193 -8.97 16.75 -10.88
N ALA A 194 -9.20 15.49 -10.47
CA ALA A 194 -10.45 14.81 -10.73
C ALA A 194 -11.64 15.42 -9.96
N ALA A 195 -11.43 15.87 -8.73
CA ALA A 195 -12.44 16.59 -7.97
C ALA A 195 -12.74 17.97 -8.58
N LEU A 196 -11.73 18.69 -9.09
CA LEU A 196 -11.94 19.92 -9.85
C LEU A 196 -12.80 19.65 -11.10
N GLU A 197 -12.47 18.64 -11.91
CA GLU A 197 -13.24 18.31 -13.11
C GLU A 197 -14.74 18.08 -12.82
N GLU A 198 -15.07 17.42 -11.70
CA GLU A 198 -16.47 17.15 -11.33
C GLU A 198 -17.23 18.41 -10.84
N HIS A 199 -16.52 19.40 -10.27
CA HIS A 199 -17.17 20.50 -9.54
C HIS A 199 -16.96 21.89 -10.16
N SER A 200 -15.95 22.07 -11.01
CA SER A 200 -15.59 23.36 -11.61
C SER A 200 -16.62 23.92 -12.60
N ALA A 201 -17.58 23.10 -13.05
CA ALA A 201 -18.71 23.58 -13.82
C ALA A 201 -19.68 24.48 -13.01
N PHE A 202 -19.66 24.37 -11.67
CA PHE A 202 -20.57 25.08 -10.78
C PHE A 202 -19.86 26.00 -9.79
N VAL A 203 -18.59 25.75 -9.49
CA VAL A 203 -17.80 26.50 -8.50
C VAL A 203 -16.46 26.91 -9.10
N ASP A 204 -16.13 28.19 -9.02
CA ASP A 204 -14.82 28.69 -9.40
C ASP A 204 -13.89 28.68 -8.19
N PHE A 205 -12.94 27.75 -8.17
CA PHE A 205 -12.04 27.55 -7.04
C PHE A 205 -10.83 28.48 -7.13
N GLU A 206 -10.47 29.12 -6.03
CA GLU A 206 -9.25 29.94 -5.98
C GLU A 206 -8.04 29.15 -5.47
N ARG A 207 -8.30 28.07 -4.72
CA ARG A 207 -7.27 27.28 -4.04
C ARG A 207 -7.60 25.80 -4.04
N VAL A 208 -6.57 25.01 -4.31
CA VAL A 208 -6.55 23.57 -4.05
C VAL A 208 -5.68 23.31 -2.83
N ASN A 209 -6.21 22.57 -1.86
CA ASN A 209 -5.49 22.10 -0.69
C ASN A 209 -5.35 20.58 -0.76
N ILE A 210 -4.14 20.08 -0.50
CA ILE A 210 -3.84 18.65 -0.42
C ILE A 210 -3.31 18.38 0.98
N VAL A 211 -3.92 17.41 1.65
CA VAL A 211 -3.55 17.03 3.01
C VAL A 211 -3.34 15.54 3.08
N ILE A 212 -2.16 15.13 3.55
CA ILE A 212 -1.83 13.73 3.81
C ILE A 212 -1.81 13.51 5.31
N HIS A 213 -2.68 12.64 5.78
CA HIS A 213 -2.70 12.19 7.17
C HIS A 213 -1.96 10.87 7.29
N GLN A 214 -0.92 10.82 8.11
CA GLN A 214 -0.18 9.58 8.37
C GLN A 214 -0.01 9.35 9.88
N PRO A 215 -1.08 9.01 10.60
CA PRO A 215 -1.11 9.05 12.06
C PRO A 215 -0.06 8.16 12.76
N ARG A 216 0.34 7.04 12.13
CA ARG A 216 1.34 6.12 12.68
C ARG A 216 2.79 6.60 12.54
N ILE A 217 3.02 7.71 11.82
CA ILE A 217 4.34 8.32 11.67
C ILE A 217 4.35 9.72 12.28
N ASN A 218 3.34 10.52 11.98
CA ASN A 218 3.26 11.93 12.37
C ASN A 218 1.89 12.22 13.01
N GLU A 219 1.91 12.90 14.17
CA GLU A 219 0.68 13.38 14.83
C GLU A 219 0.00 14.50 14.03
N ARG A 220 0.77 15.27 13.25
CA ARG A 220 0.26 16.35 12.39
C ARG A 220 0.25 15.92 10.93
N PRO A 221 -0.77 16.31 10.15
CA PRO A 221 -0.78 16.04 8.73
C PRO A 221 0.30 16.83 7.98
N SER A 222 0.72 16.31 6.84
CA SER A 222 1.46 17.07 5.83
C SER A 222 0.45 17.84 4.98
N GLU A 223 0.73 19.12 4.72
CA GLU A 223 -0.18 20.01 3.99
C GLU A 223 0.55 20.70 2.84
N TRP A 224 -0.15 20.85 1.72
CA TRP A 224 0.33 21.60 0.56
C TRP A 224 -0.83 22.28 -0.14
N SER A 225 -0.65 23.54 -0.52
CA SER A 225 -1.65 24.33 -1.25
C SER A 225 -1.09 24.82 -2.57
N THR A 226 -1.94 24.88 -3.59
CA THR A 226 -1.58 25.40 -4.92
C THR A 226 -2.79 26.06 -5.58
N ALA A 227 -2.54 26.86 -6.62
CA ALA A 227 -3.61 27.40 -7.45
C ALA A 227 -4.12 26.31 -8.41
N PRO A 228 -5.43 26.27 -8.74
CA PRO A 228 -5.94 25.29 -9.72
C PRO A 228 -5.21 25.33 -11.06
N ALA A 229 -4.83 26.53 -11.54
CA ALA A 229 -4.09 26.68 -12.79
C ALA A 229 -2.72 25.97 -12.77
N ASP A 230 -1.99 26.03 -11.65
CA ASP A 230 -0.69 25.37 -11.52
C ASP A 230 -0.84 23.84 -11.47
N LEU A 231 -1.87 23.35 -10.76
CA LEU A 231 -2.20 21.94 -10.73
C LEU A 231 -2.55 21.42 -12.12
N LEU A 232 -3.46 22.11 -12.82
CA LEU A 232 -3.89 21.71 -14.16
C LEU A 232 -2.76 21.79 -15.18
N ALA A 233 -1.86 22.79 -15.07
CA ALA A 233 -0.66 22.87 -15.90
C ALA A 233 0.26 21.64 -15.71
N TRP A 234 0.40 21.14 -14.48
CA TRP A 234 1.13 19.88 -14.24
C TRP A 234 0.39 18.66 -14.79
N ILE A 235 -0.94 18.62 -14.65
CA ILE A 235 -1.75 17.53 -15.22
C ILE A 235 -1.57 17.46 -16.74
N ASP A 236 -1.70 18.60 -17.43
CA ASP A 236 -1.60 18.68 -18.89
C ASP A 236 -0.16 18.51 -19.40
N GLY A 237 0.82 19.05 -18.68
CA GLY A 237 2.23 19.02 -19.08
C GLY A 237 3.00 17.79 -18.65
N THR A 238 2.49 16.98 -17.70
CA THR A 238 3.22 15.84 -17.12
C THR A 238 2.36 14.58 -17.04
N ALA A 239 1.22 14.63 -16.33
CA ALA A 239 0.45 13.41 -16.06
C ALA A 239 -0.20 12.83 -17.33
N LYS A 240 -0.92 13.66 -18.11
CA LYS A 240 -1.59 13.22 -19.35
C LYS A 240 -0.59 12.67 -20.39
N PRO A 241 0.51 13.36 -20.73
CA PRO A 241 1.51 12.83 -21.66
C PRO A 241 2.13 11.51 -21.18
N ALA A 242 2.39 11.37 -19.88
CA ALA A 242 2.93 10.12 -19.33
C ALA A 242 1.91 8.97 -19.43
N ALA A 243 0.63 9.24 -19.16
CA ALA A 243 -0.44 8.25 -19.34
C ALA A 243 -0.59 7.82 -20.81
N GLU A 244 -0.57 8.77 -21.75
CA GLU A 244 -0.58 8.49 -23.19
C GLU A 244 0.61 7.62 -23.61
N ARG A 245 1.81 7.95 -23.13
CA ARG A 245 3.03 7.17 -23.39
C ARG A 245 2.92 5.75 -22.85
N ALA A 246 2.49 5.60 -21.59
CA ALA A 246 2.33 4.31 -20.93
C ALA A 246 1.33 3.41 -21.69
N ARG A 247 0.18 3.96 -22.09
CA ARG A 247 -0.84 3.24 -22.85
C ARG A 247 -0.39 2.89 -24.26
N TRP A 248 0.34 3.77 -24.92
CA TRP A 248 0.92 3.47 -26.22
C TRP A 248 1.91 2.30 -26.12
N LEU A 249 2.81 2.31 -25.13
CA LEU A 249 3.78 1.22 -24.92
C LEU A 249 3.07 -0.10 -24.66
N LEU A 250 2.10 -0.08 -23.75
CA LEU A 250 1.27 -1.24 -23.44
C LEU A 250 0.62 -1.83 -24.68
N ARG A 251 -0.11 -1.01 -25.43
CA ARG A 251 -0.83 -1.45 -26.62
C ARG A 251 0.11 -2.10 -27.64
N ASN A 252 1.29 -1.52 -27.86
CA ASN A 252 2.24 -2.08 -28.81
C ASN A 252 2.84 -3.41 -28.32
N VAL A 253 3.10 -3.56 -27.01
CA VAL A 253 3.53 -4.84 -26.43
C VAL A 253 2.45 -5.91 -26.58
N GLU A 254 1.17 -5.57 -26.35
CA GLU A 254 0.04 -6.50 -26.47
C GLU A 254 -0.30 -6.87 -27.92
N GLU A 255 -0.37 -5.89 -28.82
CA GLU A 255 -0.75 -6.11 -30.22
C GLU A 255 0.39 -6.71 -31.06
N ARG A 256 1.66 -6.51 -30.67
CA ARG A 256 2.84 -6.92 -31.45
C ARG A 256 3.95 -7.54 -30.58
N PRO A 257 3.68 -8.54 -29.73
CA PRO A 257 4.64 -9.05 -28.74
C PRO A 257 5.93 -9.67 -29.33
N ARG A 258 5.90 -10.06 -30.61
CA ARG A 258 7.06 -10.61 -31.33
C ARG A 258 7.93 -9.53 -31.98
N GLU A 259 7.36 -8.38 -32.31
CA GLU A 259 8.02 -7.33 -33.10
C GLU A 259 8.35 -6.10 -32.25
N PHE A 260 7.50 -5.80 -31.27
CA PHE A 260 7.66 -4.67 -30.37
C PHE A 260 8.23 -5.13 -29.03
N LYS A 261 9.27 -4.43 -28.60
CA LYS A 261 9.91 -4.62 -27.29
C LYS A 261 10.11 -3.25 -26.67
N LEU A 262 10.09 -3.20 -25.35
CA LEU A 262 10.36 -1.96 -24.62
C LEU A 262 11.83 -1.56 -24.85
N ALA A 263 12.06 -0.30 -25.20
CA ALA A 263 13.43 0.21 -25.35
C ALA A 263 13.99 0.62 -23.98
N THR A 264 15.31 0.62 -23.83
CA THR A 264 15.97 1.08 -22.59
C THR A 264 15.51 2.49 -22.18
N GLY A 265 15.34 3.40 -23.14
CA GLY A 265 14.88 4.77 -22.91
C GLY A 265 13.41 4.91 -22.48
N ASP A 266 12.63 3.82 -22.52
CA ASP A 266 11.25 3.81 -22.02
C ASP A 266 11.18 3.58 -20.50
N PHE A 267 12.27 3.08 -19.93
CA PHE A 267 12.44 2.87 -18.49
C PHE A 267 13.13 4.07 -17.86
N ASN A 268 12.72 4.38 -16.63
CA ASN A 268 13.33 5.40 -15.81
C ASN A 268 13.44 4.88 -14.37
N PRO A 269 14.46 4.07 -14.05
CA PRO A 269 14.62 3.50 -12.71
C PRO A 269 14.94 4.59 -11.68
N GLY A 270 14.33 4.47 -10.49
CA GLY A 270 14.57 5.39 -9.38
C GLY A 270 13.74 5.01 -8.16
N GLU A 271 14.02 5.66 -7.03
CA GLU A 271 13.52 5.22 -5.73
C GLU A 271 11.99 5.12 -5.67
N LYS A 272 11.27 6.19 -6.07
CA LYS A 272 9.81 6.26 -5.89
C LYS A 272 9.06 5.32 -6.84
N GLN A 273 9.42 5.34 -8.12
CA GLN A 273 8.76 4.59 -9.17
C GLN A 273 9.05 3.09 -9.11
N CYS A 274 10.24 2.69 -8.63
CA CYS A 274 10.60 1.28 -8.51
C CYS A 274 10.14 0.63 -7.20
N LYS A 275 9.92 1.39 -6.12
CA LYS A 275 9.61 0.87 -4.77
C LYS A 275 8.45 -0.13 -4.76
N PHE A 276 7.36 0.24 -5.43
CA PHE A 276 6.12 -0.53 -5.50
C PHE A 276 5.87 -1.12 -6.90
N CYS A 277 6.85 -1.03 -7.81
CA CYS A 277 6.76 -1.66 -9.12
C CYS A 277 6.83 -3.19 -8.99
N LYS A 278 5.80 -3.90 -9.48
CA LYS A 278 5.72 -5.36 -9.43
C LYS A 278 6.84 -6.04 -10.24
N ALA A 279 7.30 -5.38 -11.29
CA ALA A 279 8.37 -5.86 -12.17
C ALA A 279 9.78 -5.62 -11.60
N LYS A 280 9.94 -4.94 -10.45
CA LYS A 280 11.25 -4.48 -9.96
C LYS A 280 12.31 -5.59 -9.87
N ALA A 281 11.91 -6.81 -9.49
CA ALA A 281 12.81 -7.95 -9.34
C ALA A 281 13.36 -8.46 -10.68
N VAL A 282 12.60 -8.29 -11.76
CA VAL A 282 12.96 -8.75 -13.11
C VAL A 282 13.24 -7.59 -14.07
N CYS A 283 13.36 -6.36 -13.55
CA CYS A 283 13.53 -5.16 -14.35
C CYS A 283 15.00 -5.00 -14.77
N PRO A 284 15.33 -5.15 -16.06
CA PRO A 284 16.69 -5.06 -16.55
C PRO A 284 17.27 -3.65 -16.39
N ALA A 285 16.46 -2.61 -16.61
CA ALA A 285 16.89 -1.22 -16.44
C ALA A 285 17.23 -0.88 -14.97
N LEU A 286 16.47 -1.44 -14.02
CA LEU A 286 16.78 -1.27 -12.59
C LEU A 286 18.06 -2.03 -12.20
N ALA A 287 18.25 -3.25 -12.71
CA ALA A 287 19.47 -4.02 -12.48
C ALA A 287 20.71 -3.24 -12.96
N THR A 288 20.68 -2.72 -14.20
CA THR A 288 21.76 -1.88 -14.74
C THR A 288 21.95 -0.59 -13.95
N HIS A 289 20.87 0.06 -13.51
CA HIS A 289 20.97 1.26 -12.69
C HIS A 289 21.68 0.99 -11.36
N VAL A 290 21.31 -0.09 -10.66
CA VAL A 290 21.96 -0.49 -9.40
C VAL A 290 23.43 -0.86 -9.62
N GLU A 291 23.74 -1.63 -10.66
CA GLU A 291 25.11 -1.99 -11.02
C GLU A 291 25.95 -0.74 -11.31
N ALA A 292 25.43 0.20 -12.09
CA ALA A 292 26.13 1.44 -12.41
C ALA A 292 26.33 2.33 -11.18
N THR A 293 25.34 2.46 -10.30
CA THR A 293 25.46 3.25 -9.06
C THR A 293 26.48 2.65 -8.11
N ILE A 294 26.52 1.32 -7.98
CA ILE A 294 27.52 0.64 -7.14
C ILE A 294 28.89 0.71 -7.81
N GLY A 295 29.00 0.42 -9.11
CA GLY A 295 30.26 0.34 -9.85
C GLY A 295 30.97 1.68 -10.07
N ALA A 296 30.23 2.78 -10.25
CA ALA A 296 30.79 4.12 -10.49
C ALA A 296 31.57 4.69 -9.29
N GLU A 297 31.33 4.19 -8.07
CA GLU A 297 32.05 4.66 -6.87
C GLU A 297 33.32 3.84 -6.55
N PHE A 298 33.53 2.69 -7.21
CA PHE A 298 34.72 1.84 -7.02
C PHE A 298 35.84 2.09 -8.05
N GLU A 299 35.73 3.08 -8.93
CA GLU A 299 36.76 3.40 -9.95
C GLU A 299 38.10 3.90 -9.37
N VAL A 300 38.24 4.06 -8.06
CA VAL A 300 39.55 4.21 -7.40
C VAL A 300 39.99 2.88 -6.80
N VAL A 301 40.33 1.92 -7.66
CA VAL A 301 41.42 0.91 -7.56
C VAL A 301 41.09 -0.22 -8.54
N ALA A 302 41.51 -0.09 -9.80
CA ALA A 302 42.04 -1.19 -10.63
C ALA A 302 42.36 -0.68 -12.05
N GLU A 303 43.62 -0.27 -12.28
CA GLU A 303 44.26 -0.44 -13.58
C GLU A 303 44.45 -1.94 -13.86
N ALA A 304 43.37 -2.69 -14.06
CA ALA A 304 43.42 -4.10 -14.47
C ALA A 304 42.05 -4.64 -14.91
N SER A 305 41.49 -4.12 -16.01
CA SER A 305 41.07 -4.97 -17.13
C SER A 305 40.54 -4.11 -18.27
N ALA A 306 41.25 -4.17 -19.38
CA ALA A 306 40.79 -3.68 -20.66
C ALA A 306 39.68 -4.62 -21.18
N TYR A 307 38.45 -4.41 -20.72
CA TYR A 307 37.25 -4.72 -21.49
C TYR A 307 36.39 -3.47 -21.49
N GLY A 308 36.62 -2.63 -22.50
CA GLY A 308 35.84 -1.44 -22.73
C GLY A 308 34.38 -1.80 -22.99
N VAL A 309 33.53 -1.55 -22.01
CA VAL A 309 32.11 -1.35 -22.23
C VAL A 309 31.91 0.15 -22.31
N GLN A 310 32.33 0.74 -23.44
CA GLN A 310 31.91 2.10 -23.76
C GLN A 310 30.41 2.09 -24.04
N SER A 311 29.73 3.01 -23.36
CA SER A 311 28.31 3.31 -23.45
C SER A 311 27.86 3.55 -24.90
N GLU A 312 27.28 2.53 -25.52
CA GLU A 312 26.42 2.63 -26.71
C GLU A 312 25.05 2.01 -26.37
N PHE A 313 24.27 2.71 -25.54
CA PHE A 313 22.92 2.28 -25.12
C PHE A 313 21.81 3.18 -25.70
N ILE A 314 21.92 3.56 -26.97
CA ILE A 314 20.81 4.16 -27.70
C ILE A 314 20.18 3.06 -28.57
N GLY A 315 19.02 2.54 -28.15
CA GLY A 315 18.13 1.75 -29.02
C GLY A 315 18.18 0.22 -28.90
N ARG A 316 18.47 -0.36 -27.73
CA ARG A 316 18.29 -1.82 -27.52
C ARG A 316 16.90 -2.13 -26.97
N ASN A 317 16.24 -3.09 -27.61
CA ASN A 317 15.04 -3.78 -27.15
C ASN A 317 15.37 -4.60 -25.91
N VAL A 318 14.57 -4.50 -24.83
CA VAL A 318 14.85 -5.16 -23.55
C VAL A 318 13.69 -6.08 -23.16
N GLU A 319 14.04 -7.32 -22.76
CA GLU A 319 13.13 -8.29 -22.14
C GLU A 319 13.37 -8.33 -20.63
N LEU A 320 12.36 -8.75 -19.86
CA LEU A 320 12.49 -8.97 -18.41
C LEU A 320 13.51 -10.09 -18.13
N LEU A 321 14.14 -10.05 -16.95
CA LEU A 321 15.13 -11.04 -16.56
C LEU A 321 14.53 -12.46 -16.49
N SER A 322 15.28 -13.45 -16.99
CA SER A 322 14.91 -14.87 -16.95
C SER A 322 15.20 -15.51 -15.58
N ASN A 323 14.61 -16.68 -15.32
CA ASN A 323 14.88 -17.46 -14.11
C ASN A 323 16.36 -17.82 -13.94
N ASP A 324 17.06 -18.15 -15.04
CA ASP A 324 18.50 -18.44 -15.00
C ASP A 324 19.29 -17.22 -14.51
N ARG A 325 18.91 -16.01 -14.92
CA ARG A 325 19.52 -14.77 -14.44
C ARG A 325 19.19 -14.50 -12.98
N LEU A 326 17.96 -14.79 -12.53
CA LEU A 326 17.60 -14.70 -11.12
C LEU A 326 18.42 -15.66 -10.25
N GLY A 327 18.69 -16.88 -10.72
CA GLY A 327 19.54 -17.86 -10.03
C GLY A 327 20.96 -17.35 -9.80
N LEU A 328 21.58 -16.74 -10.82
CA LEU A 328 22.91 -16.13 -10.69
C LEU A 328 22.93 -14.97 -9.68
N ILE A 329 21.88 -14.15 -9.63
CA ILE A 329 21.77 -13.05 -8.65
C ILE A 329 21.58 -13.62 -7.24
N TYR A 330 20.74 -14.65 -7.10
CA TYR A 330 20.38 -15.26 -5.81
C TYR A 330 21.61 -15.68 -4.99
N GLU A 331 22.63 -16.27 -5.63
CA GLU A 331 23.88 -16.69 -4.97
C GLU A 331 24.63 -15.54 -4.25
N THR A 332 24.39 -14.30 -4.67
CA THR A 332 25.08 -13.11 -4.13
C THR A 332 24.25 -12.33 -3.11
N LEU A 333 22.95 -12.62 -2.97
CA LEU A 333 22.03 -11.78 -2.20
C LEU A 333 22.38 -11.69 -0.71
N ASP A 334 22.72 -12.82 -0.08
CA ASP A 334 23.07 -12.83 1.34
C ASP A 334 24.36 -12.02 1.61
N LEU A 335 25.34 -12.13 0.71
CA LEU A 335 26.58 -11.36 0.80
C LEU A 335 26.32 -9.85 0.64
N ILE A 336 25.44 -9.46 -0.28
CA ILE A 336 25.04 -8.06 -0.47
C ILE A 336 24.30 -7.55 0.78
N ASP A 337 23.37 -8.33 1.34
CA ASP A 337 22.61 -7.94 2.54
C ASP A 337 23.53 -7.78 3.77
N ASP A 338 24.48 -8.70 3.98
CA ASP A 338 25.49 -8.60 5.02
C ASP A 338 26.39 -7.37 4.83
N TRP A 339 26.80 -7.07 3.60
CA TRP A 339 27.56 -5.86 3.29
C TRP A 339 26.75 -4.58 3.58
N VAL A 340 25.47 -4.53 3.17
CA VAL A 340 24.57 -3.40 3.47
C VAL A 340 24.44 -3.19 4.98
N LYS A 341 24.23 -4.27 5.76
CA LYS A 341 24.18 -4.23 7.23
C LYS A 341 25.49 -3.71 7.82
N ALA A 342 26.63 -4.20 7.33
CA ALA A 342 27.95 -3.77 7.78
C ALA A 342 28.22 -2.29 7.50
N VAL A 343 27.88 -1.79 6.31
CA VAL A 343 28.01 -0.36 5.95
C VAL A 343 27.12 0.50 6.85
N ARG A 344 25.85 0.12 7.06
CA ARG A 344 24.95 0.85 7.97
C ARG A 344 25.50 0.90 9.40
N GLY A 345 25.94 -0.25 9.93
CA GLY A 345 26.54 -0.31 11.26
C GLY A 345 27.82 0.54 11.36
N ARG A 346 28.62 0.61 10.28
CA ARG A 346 29.79 1.48 10.25
C ARG A 346 29.40 2.96 10.25
N ILE A 347 28.44 3.37 9.44
CA ILE A 347 27.93 4.76 9.40
C ILE A 347 27.40 5.17 10.78
N GLU A 348 26.60 4.32 11.43
CA GLU A 348 26.08 4.57 12.77
C GLU A 348 27.22 4.74 13.78
N HIS A 349 28.24 3.86 13.73
CA HIS A 349 29.44 4.00 14.56
C HIS A 349 30.15 5.34 14.34
N GLU A 350 30.33 5.80 13.09
CA GLU A 350 30.95 7.08 12.80
C GLU A 350 30.14 8.26 13.38
N LEU A 351 28.83 8.27 13.14
CA LEU A 351 27.92 9.31 13.63
C LEU A 351 27.84 9.36 15.15
N LEU A 352 27.80 8.21 15.84
CA LEU A 352 27.82 8.12 17.31
C LEU A 352 29.14 8.64 17.91
N ASN A 353 30.23 8.60 17.13
CA ASN A 353 31.52 9.18 17.51
C ASN A 353 31.69 10.64 17.05
N ALA A 354 30.58 11.33 16.73
CA ALA A 354 30.54 12.71 16.25
C ALA A 354 31.36 12.96 14.97
N ARG A 355 31.59 11.92 14.16
CA ARG A 355 32.23 12.05 12.85
C ARG A 355 31.15 12.12 11.77
N ALA A 356 31.19 13.17 10.96
CA ALA A 356 30.19 13.40 9.94
C ALA A 356 30.34 12.39 8.79
N VAL A 357 29.21 11.84 8.35
CA VAL A 357 29.12 11.07 7.11
C VAL A 357 28.19 11.84 6.17
N PRO A 358 28.66 12.34 5.01
CA PRO A 358 27.83 13.09 4.07
C PRO A 358 26.57 12.32 3.66
N GLY A 359 25.45 13.02 3.50
CA GLY A 359 24.17 12.44 3.05
C GLY A 359 23.32 11.78 4.14
N VAL A 360 23.84 11.60 5.36
CA VAL A 360 23.12 10.95 6.47
C VAL A 360 23.28 11.73 7.77
N LYS A 361 22.32 11.60 8.69
CA LYS A 361 22.37 12.25 10.00
C LYS A 361 21.81 11.32 11.08
N LEU A 362 22.27 11.51 12.31
CA LEU A 362 21.69 10.86 13.49
C LEU A 362 20.46 11.67 13.92
N VAL A 363 19.32 10.99 14.05
CA VAL A 363 18.07 11.58 14.54
C VAL A 363 17.63 10.83 15.78
N ALA A 364 16.83 11.48 16.63
CA ALA A 364 16.20 10.79 17.75
C ALA A 364 15.36 9.63 17.22
N GLY A 365 15.50 8.45 17.85
CA GLY A 365 14.60 7.33 17.59
C GLY A 365 13.15 7.74 17.87
N ARG A 366 12.19 7.03 17.26
CA ARG A 366 10.76 7.21 17.57
C ARG A 366 10.56 6.99 19.07
N ARG A 367 9.69 7.80 19.70
CA ARG A 367 9.33 7.62 21.12
C ARG A 367 8.80 6.20 21.31
N GLY A 368 9.28 5.51 22.34
CA GLY A 368 8.75 4.20 22.71
C GLY A 368 7.28 4.29 23.12
N ALA A 369 6.59 3.14 23.12
CA ALA A 369 5.22 3.05 23.59
C ALA A 369 5.08 3.64 25.01
N ARG A 370 3.99 4.37 25.27
CA ARG A 370 3.69 4.85 26.62
C ARG A 370 3.52 3.63 27.53
N GLN A 371 4.25 3.60 28.63
CA GLN A 371 4.14 2.56 29.64
C GLN A 371 3.75 3.20 30.97
N TRP A 372 2.96 2.49 31.76
CA TRP A 372 2.75 2.88 33.14
C TRP A 372 4.10 2.85 33.86
N ARG A 373 4.40 3.92 34.60
CA ARG A 373 5.60 3.95 35.45
C ARG A 373 5.59 2.81 36.46
N ASP A 374 4.41 2.52 37.00
CA ASP A 374 4.12 1.41 37.90
C ASP A 374 2.66 1.00 37.67
N GLU A 375 2.45 -0.24 37.21
CA GLU A 375 1.11 -0.76 36.89
C GLU A 375 0.22 -0.89 38.14
N VAL A 376 0.80 -1.18 39.31
CA VAL A 376 0.06 -1.35 40.57
C VAL A 376 -0.47 -0.01 41.06
N ASP A 377 0.35 1.04 40.97
CA ASP A 377 -0.07 2.40 41.31
C ASP A 377 -1.11 2.92 40.33
N ALA A 378 -0.93 2.66 39.03
CA ALA A 378 -1.92 3.00 38.00
C ALA A 378 -3.26 2.32 38.25
N GLU A 379 -3.25 1.01 38.52
CA GLU A 379 -4.44 0.23 38.85
C GLU A 379 -5.12 0.74 40.12
N ARG A 380 -4.35 1.04 41.18
CA ARG A 380 -4.90 1.59 42.43
C ARG A 380 -5.56 2.95 42.20
N LEU A 381 -4.94 3.81 41.40
CA LEU A 381 -5.48 5.12 41.04
C LEU A 381 -6.77 4.97 40.24
N MET A 382 -6.80 4.11 39.22
CA MET A 382 -7.98 3.84 38.40
C MET A 382 -9.13 3.24 39.24
N LYS A 383 -8.82 2.34 40.17
CA LYS A 383 -9.79 1.82 41.16
C LYS A 383 -10.33 2.94 42.06
N SER A 384 -9.49 3.88 42.50
CA SER A 384 -9.92 5.02 43.31
C SER A 384 -10.87 5.97 42.56
N MET A 385 -10.71 6.05 41.23
CA MET A 385 -11.60 6.78 40.32
C MET A 385 -12.87 5.98 39.97
N ARG A 386 -13.03 4.77 40.52
CA ARG A 386 -14.18 3.87 40.31
C ARG A 386 -14.34 3.39 38.88
N LEU A 387 -13.25 3.26 38.13
CA LEU A 387 -13.28 2.54 36.85
C LEU A 387 -13.64 1.07 37.09
N LYS A 388 -14.47 0.51 36.22
CA LYS A 388 -14.84 -0.91 36.23
C LYS A 388 -13.71 -1.76 35.68
N GLN A 389 -13.72 -3.06 36.01
CA GLN A 389 -12.67 -3.98 35.59
C GLN A 389 -12.54 -4.11 34.06
N ASP A 390 -13.66 -4.08 33.34
CA ASP A 390 -13.72 -4.04 31.87
C ASP A 390 -13.29 -2.70 31.26
N GLN A 391 -13.12 -1.65 32.07
CA GLN A 391 -12.52 -0.36 31.66
C GLN A 391 -11.03 -0.27 31.99
N MET A 392 -10.53 -1.12 32.90
CA MET A 392 -9.12 -1.15 33.32
C MET A 392 -8.31 -2.24 32.60
N TYR A 393 -8.96 -3.31 32.13
CA TYR A 393 -8.32 -4.45 31.50
C TYR A 393 -9.02 -4.83 30.20
N ASN A 394 -8.22 -5.15 29.18
CA ASN A 394 -8.68 -5.74 27.95
C ASN A 394 -8.58 -7.28 28.02
N PHE A 395 -9.73 -7.98 27.94
CA PHE A 395 -9.80 -9.45 28.05
C PHE A 395 -9.85 -10.10 26.67
N LYS A 396 -8.75 -10.72 26.24
CA LYS A 396 -8.69 -11.54 25.00
C LYS A 396 -8.74 -13.04 25.31
N LEU A 397 -9.32 -13.83 24.40
CA LEU A 397 -9.29 -15.29 24.47
C LEU A 397 -7.84 -15.76 24.39
N ILE A 398 -7.44 -16.62 25.34
CA ILE A 398 -6.06 -17.14 25.40
C ILE A 398 -5.74 -18.03 24.19
N SER A 399 -4.47 -18.02 23.77
CA SER A 399 -4.01 -18.82 22.63
C SER A 399 -4.07 -20.33 22.94
N PRO A 400 -4.09 -21.20 21.92
CA PRO A 400 -4.00 -22.65 22.11
C PRO A 400 -2.81 -23.06 22.99
N THR A 401 -1.65 -22.42 22.83
CA THR A 401 -0.45 -22.68 23.65
C THR A 401 -0.63 -22.27 25.11
N GLN A 402 -1.34 -21.17 25.38
CA GLN A 402 -1.65 -20.75 26.75
C GLN A 402 -2.69 -21.67 27.39
N ALA A 403 -3.71 -22.09 26.61
CA ALA A 403 -4.72 -23.04 27.05
C ALA A 403 -4.10 -24.43 27.35
N ASP A 404 -3.13 -24.88 26.54
CA ASP A 404 -2.34 -26.09 26.79
C ASP A 404 -1.67 -25.99 28.16
N LYS A 405 -0.84 -24.95 28.36
CA LYS A 405 -0.12 -24.74 29.62
C LYS A 405 -1.02 -24.75 30.85
N LEU A 406 -2.23 -24.22 30.75
CA LEU A 406 -3.20 -24.18 31.84
C LEU A 406 -3.91 -25.53 32.04
N LEU A 407 -4.33 -26.20 30.97
CA LEU A 407 -5.29 -27.30 31.05
C LEU A 407 -4.65 -28.69 30.89
N SER A 408 -3.54 -28.84 30.17
CA SER A 408 -3.01 -30.17 29.85
C SER A 408 -2.51 -30.94 31.08
N LYS A 409 -1.98 -30.23 32.08
CA LYS A 409 -1.54 -30.83 33.35
C LYS A 409 -2.67 -30.93 34.39
N GLU A 410 -3.46 -29.86 34.56
CA GLU A 410 -4.48 -29.79 35.61
C GLU A 410 -5.78 -30.51 35.24
N SER A 411 -6.14 -30.52 33.95
CA SER A 411 -7.38 -31.15 33.47
C SER A 411 -7.25 -31.69 32.05
N PRO A 412 -6.53 -32.82 31.85
CA PRO A 412 -6.29 -33.42 30.53
C PRO A 412 -7.58 -33.69 29.73
N ARG A 413 -8.69 -34.01 30.42
CA ARG A 413 -10.00 -34.24 29.79
C ARG A 413 -10.60 -32.97 29.20
N ARG A 414 -10.38 -31.81 29.82
CA ARG A 414 -10.82 -30.50 29.29
C ARG A 414 -9.89 -30.06 28.16
N TRP A 415 -8.59 -30.29 28.30
CA TRP A 415 -7.63 -30.03 27.23
C TRP A 415 -8.01 -30.72 25.93
N LYS A 416 -8.33 -32.02 25.95
CA LYS A 416 -8.79 -32.75 24.74
C LYS A 416 -9.98 -32.10 24.01
N LYS A 417 -10.87 -31.42 24.72
CA LYS A 417 -11.99 -30.70 24.10
C LYS A 417 -11.55 -29.41 23.41
N VAL A 418 -10.56 -28.72 23.98
CA VAL A 418 -10.00 -27.48 23.43
C VAL A 418 -9.05 -27.79 22.27
N GLU A 419 -8.24 -28.84 22.42
CA GLU A 419 -7.32 -29.36 21.41
C GLU A 419 -8.05 -29.72 20.12
N ALA A 420 -9.27 -30.29 20.23
CA ALA A 420 -10.13 -30.60 19.08
C ALA A 420 -10.60 -29.36 18.28
N LEU A 421 -10.41 -28.15 18.80
CA LEU A 421 -10.74 -26.89 18.12
C LEU A 421 -9.51 -26.25 17.45
N ILE A 422 -8.31 -26.84 17.62
CA ILE A 422 -7.08 -26.31 17.04
C ILE A 422 -6.97 -26.78 15.59
N VAL A 423 -6.84 -25.82 14.67
CA VAL A 423 -6.49 -26.07 13.27
C VAL A 423 -5.11 -25.50 13.03
N GLN A 424 -4.20 -26.30 12.47
CA GLN A 424 -2.86 -25.87 12.10
C GLN A 424 -2.68 -26.09 10.60
N ARG A 425 -2.39 -25.00 9.88
CA ARG A 425 -2.06 -25.07 8.45
C ARG A 425 -0.61 -25.51 8.28
N ASP A 426 -0.32 -26.19 7.17
CA ASP A 426 1.04 -26.51 6.79
C ASP A 426 1.91 -25.25 6.63
N GLY A 427 3.20 -25.40 6.90
CA GLY A 427 4.17 -24.33 6.71
C GLY A 427 4.19 -23.86 5.27
N ARG A 428 4.14 -22.54 5.05
CA ARG A 428 4.18 -21.97 3.70
C ARG A 428 5.50 -22.35 3.01
N PRO A 429 5.48 -22.67 1.70
CA PRO A 429 6.69 -22.82 0.90
C PRO A 429 7.65 -21.63 1.10
N SER A 430 8.95 -21.92 1.23
CA SER A 430 9.99 -20.89 1.30
C SER A 430 11.11 -21.22 0.31
N VAL A 431 11.72 -20.20 -0.27
CA VAL A 431 12.90 -20.37 -1.14
C VAL A 431 14.11 -20.72 -0.28
N ALA A 432 14.92 -21.66 -0.74
CA ALA A 432 16.16 -22.06 -0.09
C ALA A 432 17.19 -22.45 -1.17
N PRO A 433 18.51 -22.40 -0.86
CA PRO A 433 19.54 -22.89 -1.77
C PRO A 433 19.35 -24.38 -2.08
N GLU A 434 19.85 -24.85 -3.23
CA GLU A 434 19.81 -26.28 -3.58
C GLU A 434 20.53 -27.17 -2.55
N SER A 435 21.46 -26.61 -1.76
CA SER A 435 22.14 -27.31 -0.67
C SER A 435 21.29 -27.49 0.59
N ASP A 436 20.07 -26.93 0.66
CA ASP A 436 19.16 -27.12 1.80
C ASP A 436 18.69 -28.58 1.87
N SER A 437 18.71 -29.15 3.08
CA SER A 437 18.33 -30.55 3.31
C SER A 437 16.84 -30.86 3.12
N ARG A 438 15.97 -29.85 3.08
CA ARG A 438 14.53 -30.02 2.91
C ARG A 438 14.21 -30.42 1.46
N PRO A 439 13.31 -31.39 1.23
CA PRO A 439 12.97 -31.82 -0.12
C PRO A 439 12.28 -30.68 -0.89
N ALA A 440 12.63 -30.55 -2.18
CA ALA A 440 11.99 -29.59 -3.07
C ALA A 440 10.49 -29.91 -3.24
N LEU A 441 9.66 -28.87 -3.24
CA LEU A 441 8.22 -29.01 -3.49
C LEU A 441 7.97 -29.16 -4.99
N VAL A 442 7.23 -30.20 -5.39
CA VAL A 442 6.78 -30.37 -6.78
C VAL A 442 5.43 -29.67 -6.94
N ILE A 443 5.45 -28.47 -7.54
CA ILE A 443 4.23 -27.72 -7.87
C ILE A 443 3.82 -28.10 -9.30
N LYS A 444 2.61 -28.65 -9.46
CA LYS A 444 2.03 -28.87 -10.78
C LYS A 444 1.47 -27.55 -11.31
N PRO A 445 1.69 -27.20 -12.59
CA PRO A 445 0.96 -26.11 -13.24
C PRO A 445 -0.55 -26.36 -13.11
N PRO A 446 -1.39 -25.32 -12.98
CA PRO A 446 -2.83 -25.49 -13.11
C PRO A 446 -3.14 -26.15 -14.46
N GLU A 447 -3.98 -27.19 -14.49
CA GLU A 447 -4.55 -27.68 -15.74
C GLU A 447 -5.48 -26.58 -16.29
N ASP A 448 -5.34 -26.23 -17.58
CA ASP A 448 -6.23 -25.30 -18.27
C ASP A 448 -7.65 -25.87 -18.33
N ASP A 449 -8.45 -25.69 -17.27
CA ASP A 449 -9.88 -26.00 -17.23
C ASP A 449 -10.70 -24.93 -17.98
N PHE A 450 -10.28 -24.59 -19.21
CA PHE A 450 -11.15 -23.92 -20.17
C PHE A 450 -11.89 -24.99 -20.97
N GLU A 451 -13.06 -25.41 -20.49
CA GLU A 451 -14.04 -26.04 -21.35
C GLU A 451 -14.37 -25.05 -22.48
N VAL A 452 -13.92 -25.39 -23.69
CA VAL A 452 -14.37 -24.74 -24.91
C VAL A 452 -15.87 -24.97 -25.00
N VAL A 453 -16.65 -23.95 -24.65
CA VAL A 453 -18.07 -23.92 -24.97
C VAL A 453 -18.16 -23.99 -26.49
N SER A 454 -18.53 -25.15 -27.02
CA SER A 454 -18.85 -25.31 -28.43
C SER A 454 -19.89 -24.26 -28.79
N ALA A 455 -19.61 -23.49 -29.83
CA ALA A 455 -20.53 -22.51 -30.38
C ALA A 455 -21.89 -23.18 -30.61
N ASP A 456 -22.89 -22.75 -29.84
CA ASP A 456 -24.29 -23.02 -30.10
C ASP A 456 -24.64 -22.30 -31.41
N ASP A 457 -24.68 -23.06 -32.50
CA ASP A 457 -24.89 -22.58 -33.85
C ASP A 457 -26.38 -22.43 -34.16
N GLY A 458 -27.16 -21.89 -33.21
CA GLY A 458 -28.39 -21.12 -33.45
C GLY A 458 -29.39 -21.69 -34.46
N SER A 459 -29.45 -23.01 -34.64
CA SER A 459 -30.21 -23.66 -35.70
C SER A 459 -31.34 -24.51 -35.15
N ASP A 460 -32.14 -23.94 -34.24
CA ASP A 460 -33.47 -24.47 -33.91
C ASP A 460 -34.48 -23.32 -33.74
N LEU A 461 -34.83 -22.70 -34.87
CA LEU A 461 -36.13 -22.06 -35.08
C LEU A 461 -36.63 -22.40 -36.49
N ALA A 462 -37.35 -23.51 -36.60
CA ALA A 462 -38.34 -23.78 -37.65
C ALA A 462 -39.56 -24.46 -37.03
#